data_AF-A0A660LCM7-F1
#
_entry.id   AF-A0A660LCM7-F1
#
_cell.length_a   1.000
_cell.length_b   1.000
_cell.length_c   1.000
_cell.angle_alpha   90.00
_cell.angle_beta   90.00
_cell.angle_gamma   90.00
#
_symmetry.space_group_name_H-M   'P 1'
#
loop_
_entity.id
_entity.type
_entity.pdbx_description
1 polymer ?
#
loop_
_entity_poly.entity_id
_entity_poly.type
_entity_poly.pdbx_seq_one_letter_code
_entity_poly.pdbx_strand_id
1 'polypeptide(L)'
;MARQHLTARAADPLAVVSDICGLHAQVLSSAQLTLAARVEDAPDVETLLWADRSLVKTWAQRGTLHLHRTDELPLWVGAQAALKPRYEVKSWLKHFQLTPEDVERIIVGVPEALRDGPKSREELAASVHAGLARGYGDLLKPVAFRGELIYAQDGRFALPEPFEGMDPAAATREVARRFLTRYGPATREDLAKWFGHPSPAQAGKWFPDDVVETDFGLALAEDVDAIAAARPEGHVRLLPAFDQYVVAAPRDDRATVAPERIYRPGGWFSPVLLVDGVMAGVWAQEDGVVTIEPFADVGAEARAAAAAEAARLADDLVWR
;
A
#
# COMPACT_ATOMS: atom_id res chain seq x y z
N MET A 1 2.36 -3.28 -15.75
CA MET A 1 3.12 -2.00 -15.76
C MET A 1 2.31 -0.83 -16.28
N ALA A 2 1.73 -0.89 -17.49
CA ALA A 2 1.05 0.27 -18.10
C ALA A 2 -0.07 0.86 -17.23
N ARG A 3 -0.96 0.02 -16.69
CA ARG A 3 -2.06 0.45 -15.80
C ARG A 3 -1.61 0.93 -14.42
N GLN A 4 -0.32 0.79 -14.10
CA GLN A 4 0.28 1.30 -12.87
C GLN A 4 1.22 2.48 -13.16
N HIS A 5 1.15 3.08 -14.37
CA HIS A 5 1.95 4.25 -14.76
C HIS A 5 3.47 3.99 -14.75
N LEU A 6 3.86 2.74 -15.02
CA LEU A 6 5.27 2.32 -15.05
C LEU A 6 5.86 2.24 -16.47
N THR A 7 5.02 2.29 -17.52
CA THR A 7 5.52 2.40 -18.91
C THR A 7 5.64 3.86 -19.32
N ALA A 8 4.61 4.65 -19.00
CA ALA A 8 4.59 6.10 -19.10
C ALA A 8 4.23 6.72 -17.75
N ARG A 9 4.94 7.77 -17.37
CA ARG A 9 4.65 8.53 -16.14
C ARG A 9 3.40 9.37 -16.36
N ALA A 10 2.54 9.43 -15.35
CA ALA A 10 1.33 10.21 -15.34
C ALA A 10 1.61 11.68 -14.95
N ALA A 11 0.68 12.57 -15.32
CA ALA A 11 0.70 13.96 -14.87
C ALA A 11 -0.08 14.18 -13.55
N ASP A 12 -1.10 13.36 -13.28
CA ASP A 12 -1.93 13.49 -12.09
C ASP A 12 -1.45 12.53 -10.98
N PRO A 13 -0.83 13.03 -9.89
CA PRO A 13 -0.38 12.19 -8.78
C PRO A 13 -1.53 11.53 -8.02
N LEU A 14 -2.69 12.17 -7.90
CA LEU A 14 -3.80 11.60 -7.15
C LEU A 14 -4.46 10.46 -7.91
N ALA A 15 -4.51 10.55 -9.25
CA ALA A 15 -4.91 9.43 -10.09
C ALA A 15 -3.99 8.22 -9.89
N VAL A 16 -2.66 8.44 -9.85
CA VAL A 16 -1.70 7.37 -9.55
C VAL A 16 -1.99 6.72 -8.20
N VAL A 17 -2.19 7.50 -7.13
CA VAL A 17 -2.48 6.98 -5.79
C VAL A 17 -3.74 6.10 -5.80
N SER A 18 -4.81 6.55 -6.46
CA SER A 18 -6.04 5.77 -6.61
C SER A 18 -5.81 4.47 -7.39
N ASP A 19 -5.12 4.58 -8.52
CA ASP A 19 -4.85 3.47 -9.44
C ASP A 19 -4.01 2.37 -8.80
N ILE A 20 -2.99 2.71 -8.02
CA ILE A 20 -2.18 1.70 -7.33
C ILE A 20 -2.75 1.33 -5.96
N CYS A 21 -3.97 1.77 -5.65
CA CYS A 21 -4.66 1.42 -4.41
C CYS A 21 -3.89 1.87 -3.16
N GLY A 22 -3.31 3.06 -3.21
CA GLY A 22 -2.58 3.70 -2.13
C GLY A 22 -1.07 3.47 -2.12
N LEU A 23 -0.34 4.41 -1.53
CA LEU A 23 1.11 4.33 -1.36
C LEU A 23 1.43 3.68 -0.02
N HIS A 24 2.27 2.64 0.01
CA HIS A 24 2.73 2.09 1.28
C HIS A 24 3.61 3.11 2.01
N ALA A 25 3.28 3.45 3.25
CA ALA A 25 3.75 4.66 3.94
C ALA A 25 4.34 4.40 5.33
N GLN A 26 4.76 3.15 5.62
CA GLN A 26 5.49 2.83 6.84
C GLN A 26 6.83 3.59 6.90
N VAL A 27 7.42 3.82 5.73
CA VAL A 27 8.57 4.69 5.50
C VAL A 27 8.16 5.72 4.46
N LEU A 28 7.98 6.98 4.89
CA LEU A 28 7.40 8.03 4.03
C LEU A 28 8.28 8.35 2.82
N SER A 29 9.61 8.26 3.00
CA SER A 29 10.56 8.43 1.91
C SER A 29 10.34 7.43 0.77
N SER A 30 9.90 6.21 1.08
CA SER A 30 9.56 5.20 0.07
C SER A 30 8.24 5.50 -0.63
N ALA A 31 7.24 6.05 0.08
CA ALA A 31 5.98 6.47 -0.53
C ALA A 31 6.20 7.54 -1.61
N GLN A 32 7.04 8.55 -1.33
CA GLN A 32 7.45 9.53 -2.33
C GLN A 32 8.14 8.87 -3.53
N LEU A 33 9.10 7.97 -3.30
CA LEU A 33 9.82 7.32 -4.42
C LEU A 33 8.87 6.45 -5.26
N THR A 34 7.84 5.86 -4.62
CA THR A 34 6.79 5.09 -5.31
C THR A 34 5.98 6.00 -6.23
N LEU A 35 5.65 7.21 -5.78
CA LEU A 35 4.97 8.23 -6.59
C LEU A 35 5.90 8.76 -7.69
N ALA A 36 7.14 9.09 -7.34
CA ALA A 36 8.17 9.56 -8.25
C ALA A 36 8.58 8.52 -9.29
N ALA A 37 8.28 7.23 -9.13
CA ALA A 37 8.45 6.21 -10.17
C ALA A 37 7.33 6.21 -11.23
N ARG A 38 6.24 6.95 -10.97
CA ARG A 38 4.98 6.92 -11.73
C ARG A 38 4.48 8.28 -12.19
N VAL A 39 4.99 9.36 -11.62
CA VAL A 39 4.57 10.73 -11.92
C VAL A 39 5.77 11.51 -12.43
N GLU A 40 5.56 12.30 -13.48
CA GLU A 40 6.57 13.26 -13.95
C GLU A 40 6.58 14.47 -13.01
N ASP A 41 7.76 14.93 -12.58
CA ASP A 41 7.90 16.02 -11.61
C ASP A 41 7.02 15.83 -10.35
N ALA A 42 7.10 14.64 -9.75
CA ALA A 42 6.22 14.25 -8.66
C ALA A 42 6.29 15.26 -7.49
N PRO A 43 5.14 15.77 -7.00
CA PRO A 43 5.14 16.66 -5.85
C PRO A 43 5.60 15.93 -4.59
N ASP A 44 5.98 16.71 -3.58
CA ASP A 44 6.25 16.18 -2.25
C ASP A 44 4.96 15.61 -1.64
N VAL A 45 4.98 14.33 -1.27
CA VAL A 45 3.88 13.64 -0.61
C VAL A 45 3.50 14.30 0.72
N GLU A 46 4.43 14.96 1.41
CA GLU A 46 4.11 15.70 2.63
C GLU A 46 3.29 16.95 2.34
N THR A 47 3.53 17.61 1.21
CA THR A 47 2.68 18.73 0.76
C THR A 47 1.27 18.23 0.50
N LEU A 48 1.10 17.16 -0.27
CA LEU A 48 -0.22 16.56 -0.54
C LEU A 48 -0.96 16.11 0.74
N LEU A 49 -0.20 15.62 1.71
CA LEU A 49 -0.73 15.04 2.95
C LEU A 49 -1.09 16.11 4.00
N TRP A 50 -0.24 17.12 4.20
CA TRP A 50 -0.38 18.07 5.32
C TRP A 50 -0.93 19.43 4.90
N ALA A 51 -0.44 19.99 3.79
CA ALA A 51 -0.88 21.27 3.24
C ALA A 51 -2.15 21.08 2.38
N ASP A 52 -2.02 20.22 1.39
CA ASP A 52 -3.02 19.67 0.48
C ASP A 52 -4.28 19.16 1.17
N ARG A 53 -4.01 18.28 2.15
CA ARG A 53 -4.98 17.34 2.71
C ARG A 53 -5.74 16.58 1.62
N SER A 54 -5.14 16.42 0.44
CA SER A 54 -5.65 15.62 -0.67
C SER A 54 -5.37 14.13 -0.47
N LEU A 55 -4.38 13.81 0.37
CA LEU A 55 -4.10 12.48 0.88
C LEU A 55 -4.37 12.39 2.40
N VAL A 56 -4.70 11.19 2.87
CA VAL A 56 -4.73 10.80 4.28
C VAL A 56 -3.74 9.67 4.52
N LYS A 57 -3.10 9.71 5.70
CA LYS A 57 -2.23 8.62 6.17
C LYS A 57 -2.95 7.84 7.27
N THR A 58 -3.20 6.56 7.04
CA THR A 58 -3.86 5.69 8.02
C THR A 58 -3.45 4.22 7.85
N TRP A 59 -3.86 3.37 8.78
CA TRP A 59 -3.70 1.92 8.62
C TRP A 59 -4.79 1.37 7.72
N ALA A 60 -4.38 0.68 6.65
CA ALA A 60 -5.28 0.10 5.66
C ALA A 60 -4.87 -1.34 5.36
N GLN A 61 -4.60 -1.69 4.11
CA GLN A 61 -4.31 -3.05 3.66
C GLN A 61 -3.23 -3.72 4.53
N ARG A 62 -3.47 -4.97 4.93
CA ARG A 62 -2.63 -5.79 5.82
C ARG A 62 -2.41 -5.21 7.22
N GLY A 63 -3.05 -4.10 7.55
CA GLY A 63 -2.82 -3.34 8.76
C GLY A 63 -1.49 -2.59 8.76
N THR A 64 -0.97 -2.20 7.59
CA THR A 64 0.19 -1.31 7.47
C THR A 64 -0.24 0.10 7.07
N LEU A 65 0.65 1.07 7.27
CA LEU A 65 0.38 2.46 6.94
C LEU A 65 0.35 2.66 5.42
N HIS A 66 -0.68 3.36 4.95
CA HIS A 66 -0.83 3.77 3.56
C HIS A 66 -1.19 5.24 3.45
N LEU A 67 -0.80 5.87 2.34
CA LEU A 67 -1.41 7.11 1.86
C LEU A 67 -2.52 6.76 0.87
N HIS A 68 -3.71 7.26 1.13
CA HIS A 68 -4.87 7.14 0.25
C HIS A 68 -5.40 8.54 -0.08
N ARG A 69 -6.12 8.70 -1.19
CA ARG A 69 -6.85 9.95 -1.39
C ARG A 69 -7.85 10.16 -0.27
N THR A 70 -7.97 11.40 0.19
CA THR A 70 -8.90 11.76 1.28
C THR A 70 -10.34 11.41 0.94
N ASP A 71 -10.74 11.64 -0.32
CA ASP A 71 -12.09 11.33 -0.82
C ASP A 71 -12.35 9.83 -1.02
N GLU A 72 -11.31 8.99 -0.96
CA GLU A 72 -11.42 7.52 -1.03
C GLU A 72 -11.35 6.87 0.35
N LEU A 73 -11.19 7.63 1.43
CA LEU A 73 -11.22 7.08 2.79
C LEU A 73 -12.47 6.21 3.07
N PRO A 74 -13.70 6.58 2.64
CA PRO A 74 -14.88 5.73 2.83
C PRO A 74 -14.76 4.34 2.19
N LEU A 75 -14.10 4.24 1.03
CA LEU A 75 -13.88 2.97 0.33
C LEU A 75 -12.99 2.05 1.18
N TRP A 76 -11.86 2.56 1.66
CA TRP A 76 -10.90 1.76 2.42
C TRP A 76 -11.43 1.37 3.80
N VAL A 77 -12.16 2.28 4.47
CA VAL A 77 -12.84 2.00 5.74
C VAL A 77 -13.94 0.95 5.55
N GLY A 78 -14.79 1.12 4.52
CA GLY A 78 -15.84 0.15 4.21
C GLY A 78 -15.29 -1.25 3.90
N ALA A 79 -14.20 -1.34 3.14
CA ALA A 79 -13.54 -2.61 2.85
C ALA A 79 -12.92 -3.27 4.09
N GLN A 80 -12.37 -2.46 5.01
CA GLN A 80 -11.84 -2.97 6.28
C GLN A 80 -12.94 -3.46 7.21
N ALA A 81 -14.11 -2.82 7.21
CA ALA A 81 -15.26 -3.23 8.00
C ALA A 81 -15.81 -4.62 7.60
N ALA A 82 -15.49 -5.11 6.40
CA ALA A 82 -15.84 -6.47 5.97
C ALA A 82 -14.96 -7.56 6.62
N LEU A 83 -13.82 -7.20 7.20
CA LEU A 83 -12.97 -8.15 7.92
C LEU A 83 -13.50 -8.35 9.34
N LYS A 84 -13.40 -9.59 9.84
CA LYS A 84 -13.65 -9.86 11.26
C LYS A 84 -12.68 -9.04 12.11
N PRO A 85 -13.15 -8.28 13.12
CA PRO A 85 -12.28 -7.42 13.89
C PRO A 85 -11.20 -8.23 14.63
N ARG A 86 -9.93 -7.94 14.35
CA ARG A 86 -8.79 -8.71 14.91
C ARG A 86 -8.72 -8.62 16.44
N TYR A 87 -9.20 -7.52 17.01
CA TYR A 87 -9.21 -7.28 18.45
C TYR A 87 -10.22 -8.13 19.22
N GLU A 88 -11.18 -8.78 18.54
CA GLU A 88 -12.09 -9.74 19.14
C GLU A 88 -11.47 -11.15 19.28
N VAL A 89 -10.31 -11.38 18.66
CA VAL A 89 -9.63 -12.69 18.68
C VAL A 89 -8.91 -12.87 20.02
N LYS A 90 -9.24 -13.94 20.77
CA LYS A 90 -8.65 -14.23 22.09
C LYS A 90 -7.11 -14.23 22.13
N SER A 91 -6.47 -14.72 21.06
CA SER A 91 -5.00 -14.72 20.98
C SER A 91 -4.42 -13.32 20.89
N TRP A 92 -5.13 -12.38 20.23
CA TRP A 92 -4.73 -10.98 20.13
C TRP A 92 -4.82 -10.30 21.50
N LEU A 93 -5.95 -10.46 22.21
CA LEU A 93 -6.12 -9.94 23.57
C LEU A 93 -5.03 -10.46 24.52
N LYS A 94 -4.73 -11.76 24.45
CA LYS A 94 -3.66 -12.37 25.25
C LYS A 94 -2.27 -11.80 24.92
N HIS A 95 -1.98 -11.59 23.63
CA HIS A 95 -0.69 -11.05 23.19
C HIS A 95 -0.45 -9.64 23.73
N PHE A 96 -1.47 -8.78 23.67
CA PHE A 96 -1.39 -7.40 24.17
C PHE A 96 -1.73 -7.26 25.66
N GLN A 97 -2.09 -8.36 26.33
CA GLN A 97 -2.49 -8.39 27.74
C GLN A 97 -3.66 -7.43 28.02
N LEU A 98 -4.66 -7.43 27.14
CA LEU A 98 -5.84 -6.57 27.22
C LEU A 98 -7.07 -7.36 27.63
N THR A 99 -7.93 -6.71 28.40
CA THR A 99 -9.31 -7.14 28.62
C THR A 99 -10.23 -6.61 27.51
N PRO A 100 -11.41 -7.20 27.28
CA PRO A 100 -12.43 -6.62 26.41
C PRO A 100 -12.78 -5.16 26.81
N GLU A 101 -12.82 -4.87 28.10
CA GLU A 101 -13.09 -3.53 28.63
C GLU A 101 -11.98 -2.52 28.29
N ASP A 102 -10.71 -2.95 28.25
CA ASP A 102 -9.61 -2.09 27.80
C ASP A 102 -9.72 -1.75 26.31
N VAL A 103 -10.12 -2.74 25.49
CA VAL A 103 -10.35 -2.53 24.06
C VAL A 103 -11.51 -1.56 23.83
N GLU A 104 -12.63 -1.76 24.52
CA GLU A 104 -13.79 -0.85 24.45
C GLU A 104 -13.39 0.57 24.87
N ARG A 105 -12.62 0.71 25.96
CA ARG A 105 -12.11 2.01 26.40
C ARG A 105 -11.27 2.69 25.33
N ILE A 106 -10.43 1.95 24.63
CA ILE A 106 -9.60 2.51 23.54
C ILE A 106 -10.47 2.90 22.35
N ILE A 107 -11.38 2.02 21.90
CA ILE A 107 -12.22 2.25 20.72
C ILE A 107 -13.12 3.47 20.91
N VAL A 108 -13.71 3.64 22.11
CA VAL A 108 -14.59 4.78 22.40
C VAL A 108 -13.78 6.01 22.82
N GLY A 109 -12.77 5.84 23.68
CA GLY A 109 -12.07 6.95 24.31
C GLY A 109 -11.10 7.69 23.37
N VAL A 110 -10.49 7.00 22.39
CA VAL A 110 -9.57 7.67 21.45
C VAL A 110 -10.30 8.70 20.58
N PRO A 111 -11.39 8.37 19.87
CA PRO A 111 -12.14 9.36 19.09
C PRO A 111 -12.64 10.53 19.93
N GLU A 112 -13.11 10.28 21.16
CA GLU A 112 -13.53 11.32 22.11
C GLU A 112 -12.37 12.27 22.45
N ALA A 113 -11.19 11.74 22.78
CA ALA A 113 -10.01 12.54 23.12
C ALA A 113 -9.47 13.38 21.94
N LEU A 114 -9.79 12.98 20.70
CA LEU A 114 -9.38 13.67 19.48
C LEU A 114 -10.36 14.78 19.04
N ARG A 115 -11.52 14.93 19.69
CA ARG A 115 -12.50 15.99 19.37
C ARG A 115 -11.95 17.40 19.58
N ASP A 116 -11.08 17.58 20.57
CA ASP A 116 -10.43 18.86 20.89
C ASP A 116 -9.18 19.13 20.04
N GLY A 117 -8.97 18.34 18.98
CA GLY A 117 -7.86 18.47 18.05
C GLY A 117 -6.81 17.36 18.17
N PRO A 118 -5.74 17.45 17.35
CA PRO A 118 -4.78 16.36 17.25
C PRO A 118 -4.08 16.06 18.58
N LYS A 119 -3.73 14.79 18.84
CA LYS A 119 -3.04 14.34 20.07
C LYS A 119 -1.81 13.48 19.74
N SER A 120 -0.77 13.59 20.56
CA SER A 120 0.34 12.63 20.54
C SER A 120 -0.09 11.32 21.19
N ARG A 121 0.74 10.29 20.99
CA ARG A 121 0.57 9.01 21.67
C ARG A 121 0.58 9.15 23.19
N GLU A 122 1.47 9.98 23.73
CA GLU A 122 1.63 10.20 25.18
C GLU A 122 0.37 10.86 25.76
N GLU A 123 -0.20 11.82 25.04
CA GLU A 123 -1.47 12.45 25.42
C GLU A 123 -2.64 11.45 25.40
N LEU A 124 -2.74 10.60 24.37
CA LEU A 124 -3.75 9.54 24.30
C LEU A 124 -3.54 8.47 25.38
N ALA A 125 -2.29 8.11 25.68
CA ALA A 125 -1.97 7.14 26.72
C ALA A 125 -2.32 7.67 28.12
N ALA A 126 -2.10 8.97 28.36
CA ALA A 126 -2.42 9.63 29.62
C ALA A 126 -3.94 9.81 29.82
N SER A 127 -4.68 10.10 28.75
CA SER A 127 -6.12 10.39 28.82
C SER A 127 -7.04 9.19 28.63
N VAL A 128 -6.62 8.17 27.87
CA VAL A 128 -7.47 7.03 27.49
C VAL A 128 -6.99 5.72 28.11
N HIS A 129 -5.79 5.27 27.75
CA HIS A 129 -5.27 3.98 28.21
C HIS A 129 -3.74 3.89 28.12
N ALA A 130 -3.07 3.61 29.23
CA ALA A 130 -1.60 3.57 29.32
C ALA A 130 -0.94 2.55 28.36
N GLY A 131 -1.68 1.53 27.92
CA GLY A 131 -1.22 0.56 26.91
C GLY A 131 -0.87 1.20 25.55
N LEU A 132 -1.46 2.36 25.22
CA LEU A 132 -1.16 3.09 23.98
C LEU A 132 0.30 3.57 23.92
N ALA A 133 0.95 3.79 25.08
CA ALA A 133 2.37 4.10 25.14
C ALA A 133 3.28 2.91 24.80
N ARG A 134 2.77 1.66 24.90
CA ARG A 134 3.54 0.42 24.76
C ARG A 134 3.29 -0.34 23.45
N GLY A 135 2.22 -0.01 22.71
CA GLY A 135 1.72 -0.80 21.56
C GLY A 135 1.24 0.05 20.37
N TYR A 136 1.92 1.17 20.11
CA TYR A 136 1.62 2.27 19.16
C TYR A 136 0.75 1.92 17.94
N GLY A 137 1.09 0.87 17.19
CA GLY A 137 0.38 0.54 15.96
C GLY A 137 -0.85 -0.33 16.17
N ASP A 138 -0.69 -1.45 16.87
CA ASP A 138 -1.72 -2.49 16.89
C ASP A 138 -2.97 -2.08 17.68
N LEU A 139 -2.81 -1.24 18.71
CA LEU A 139 -3.93 -0.79 19.54
C LEU A 139 -4.75 0.33 18.90
N LEU A 140 -4.17 1.10 17.98
CA LEU A 140 -4.85 2.18 17.26
C LEU A 140 -5.46 1.73 15.93
N LYS A 141 -4.98 0.63 15.35
CA LYS A 141 -5.54 0.01 14.14
C LYS A 141 -7.07 -0.20 14.20
N PRO A 142 -7.67 -0.70 15.31
CA PRO A 142 -9.12 -0.82 15.42
C PRO A 142 -9.87 0.50 15.16
N VAL A 143 -9.37 1.61 15.70
CA VAL A 143 -9.95 2.94 15.56
C VAL A 143 -9.77 3.47 14.14
N ALA A 144 -8.58 3.25 13.56
CA ALA A 144 -8.30 3.61 12.17
C ALA A 144 -9.15 2.84 11.16
N PHE A 145 -9.35 1.53 11.37
CA PHE A 145 -10.18 0.68 10.50
C PHE A 145 -11.67 1.06 10.55
N ARG A 146 -12.10 1.77 11.59
CA ARG A 146 -13.44 2.37 11.71
C ARG A 146 -13.53 3.75 11.07
N GLY A 147 -12.43 4.29 10.56
CA GLY A 147 -12.38 5.65 10.03
C GLY A 147 -12.45 6.73 11.09
N GLU A 148 -12.09 6.40 12.34
CA GLU A 148 -12.18 7.32 13.49
C GLU A 148 -10.78 7.78 13.93
N LEU A 149 -9.74 7.52 13.12
CA LEU A 149 -8.38 7.95 13.38
C LEU A 149 -7.55 8.00 12.09
N ILE A 150 -6.86 9.12 11.88
CA ILE A 150 -5.81 9.29 10.87
C ILE A 150 -4.56 9.88 11.53
N TYR A 151 -3.43 9.77 10.84
CA TYR A 151 -2.23 10.51 11.21
C TYR A 151 -2.39 12.00 10.91
N ALA A 152 -1.80 12.81 11.76
CA ALA A 152 -1.55 14.23 11.58
C ALA A 152 -0.04 14.50 11.56
N GLN A 153 0.34 15.74 11.26
CA GLN A 153 1.73 16.19 11.25
C GLN A 153 2.43 15.92 12.59
N ASP A 154 3.76 15.79 12.55
CA ASP A 154 4.62 15.52 13.72
C ASP A 154 4.30 14.23 14.47
N GLY A 155 3.73 13.24 13.77
CA GLY A 155 3.40 11.93 14.34
C GLY A 155 2.22 11.93 15.32
N ARG A 156 1.40 12.99 15.28
CA ARG A 156 0.15 13.10 16.03
C ARG A 156 -0.97 12.33 15.33
N PHE A 157 -2.11 12.22 16.01
CA PHE A 157 -3.33 11.61 15.51
C PHE A 157 -4.47 12.60 15.53
N ALA A 158 -5.40 12.50 14.60
CA ALA A 158 -6.59 13.33 14.52
C ALA A 158 -7.80 12.51 14.06
N LEU A 159 -9.00 13.06 14.27
CA LEU A 159 -10.18 12.60 13.55
C LEU A 159 -10.07 13.04 12.08
N PRO A 160 -10.48 12.20 11.12
CA PRO A 160 -10.69 12.68 9.76
C PRO A 160 -11.86 13.67 9.72
N GLU A 161 -11.93 14.47 8.65
CA GLU A 161 -13.12 15.25 8.34
C GLU A 161 -14.34 14.30 8.20
N PRO A 162 -15.55 14.72 8.60
CA PRO A 162 -16.75 13.90 8.48
C PRO A 162 -16.98 13.43 7.03
N PHE A 163 -17.27 12.14 6.87
CA PHE A 163 -17.58 11.54 5.57
C PHE A 163 -18.77 10.59 5.67
N GLU A 164 -19.45 10.37 4.54
CA GLU A 164 -20.48 9.33 4.43
C GLU A 164 -19.82 7.97 4.25
N GLY A 165 -20.14 7.01 5.13
CA GLY A 165 -19.58 5.67 5.06
C GLY A 165 -20.06 4.90 3.81
N MET A 166 -19.18 4.09 3.23
CA MET A 166 -19.52 3.18 2.14
C MET A 166 -19.96 1.82 2.70
N ASP A 167 -21.01 1.23 2.10
CA ASP A 167 -21.44 -0.14 2.44
C ASP A 167 -20.27 -1.13 2.27
N PRO A 168 -20.00 -2.01 3.27
CA PRO A 168 -18.86 -2.93 3.20
C PRO A 168 -18.88 -3.89 2.00
N ALA A 169 -20.05 -4.33 1.54
CA ALA A 169 -20.14 -5.22 0.38
C ALA A 169 -19.85 -4.46 -0.93
N ALA A 170 -20.34 -3.23 -1.05
CA ALA A 170 -19.99 -2.35 -2.16
C ALA A 170 -18.49 -2.01 -2.17
N ALA A 171 -17.93 -1.64 -1.02
CA ALA A 171 -16.53 -1.28 -0.88
C ALA A 171 -15.57 -2.43 -1.22
N THR A 172 -15.85 -3.64 -0.72
CA THR A 172 -15.03 -4.82 -1.02
C THR A 172 -15.09 -5.22 -2.50
N ARG A 173 -16.26 -5.09 -3.14
CA ARG A 173 -16.41 -5.32 -4.57
C ARG A 173 -15.58 -4.34 -5.40
N GLU A 174 -15.61 -3.07 -5.04
CA GLU A 174 -14.81 -2.03 -5.71
C GLU A 174 -13.31 -2.26 -5.50
N VAL A 175 -12.87 -2.56 -4.27
CA VAL A 175 -11.48 -2.91 -3.98
C VAL A 175 -11.01 -4.12 -4.79
N ALA A 176 -11.82 -5.18 -4.90
CA ALA A 176 -11.49 -6.36 -5.68
C ALA A 176 -11.42 -6.06 -7.19
N ARG A 177 -12.33 -5.22 -7.71
CA ARG A 177 -12.28 -4.75 -9.10
C ARG A 177 -10.97 -4.00 -9.36
N ARG A 178 -10.66 -2.96 -8.57
CA ARG A 178 -9.41 -2.18 -8.69
C ARG A 178 -8.16 -3.06 -8.59
N PHE A 179 -8.17 -4.03 -7.68
CA PHE A 179 -7.10 -5.00 -7.56
C PHE A 179 -6.89 -5.78 -8.86
N LEU A 180 -7.95 -6.36 -9.44
CA LEU A 180 -7.84 -7.09 -10.71
C LEU A 180 -7.44 -6.19 -11.87
N THR A 181 -7.98 -4.97 -11.96
CA THR A 181 -7.65 -4.07 -13.07
C THR A 181 -6.16 -3.69 -13.06
N ARG A 182 -5.49 -3.70 -11.91
CA ARG A 182 -4.14 -3.15 -11.73
C ARG A 182 -3.06 -4.19 -11.44
N TYR A 183 -3.45 -5.29 -10.78
CA TYR A 183 -2.57 -6.37 -10.33
C TYR A 183 -3.00 -7.75 -10.87
N GLY A 184 -4.12 -7.83 -11.60
CA GLY A 184 -4.56 -9.05 -12.26
C GLY A 184 -3.80 -9.36 -13.57
N PRO A 185 -3.94 -10.57 -14.13
CA PRO A 185 -4.69 -11.71 -13.57
C PRO A 185 -4.13 -12.19 -12.23
N ALA A 186 -5.00 -12.60 -11.31
CA ALA A 186 -4.61 -12.95 -9.95
C ALA A 186 -5.50 -14.03 -9.34
N THR A 187 -5.02 -14.69 -8.28
CA THR A 187 -5.80 -15.70 -7.55
C THR A 187 -6.57 -15.09 -6.38
N ARG A 188 -7.44 -15.90 -5.76
CA ARG A 188 -8.12 -15.53 -4.50
C ARG A 188 -7.11 -15.38 -3.37
N GLU A 189 -6.05 -16.17 -3.40
CA GLU A 189 -4.92 -16.15 -2.47
C GLU A 189 -4.14 -14.84 -2.59
N ASP A 190 -3.93 -14.35 -3.83
CA ASP A 190 -3.25 -13.08 -4.07
C ASP A 190 -4.06 -11.90 -3.53
N LEU A 191 -5.38 -11.84 -3.79
CA LEU A 191 -6.25 -10.82 -3.22
C LEU A 191 -6.24 -10.88 -1.68
N ALA A 192 -6.37 -12.07 -1.11
CA ALA A 192 -6.38 -12.25 0.34
C ALA A 192 -5.06 -11.80 0.97
N LYS A 193 -3.93 -12.16 0.37
CA LYS A 193 -2.60 -11.75 0.84
C LYS A 193 -2.37 -10.25 0.68
N TRP A 194 -2.75 -9.69 -0.47
CA TRP A 194 -2.59 -8.27 -0.78
C TRP A 194 -3.41 -7.40 0.16
N PHE A 195 -4.69 -7.72 0.38
CA PHE A 195 -5.55 -6.94 1.27
C PHE A 195 -5.31 -7.25 2.76
N GLY A 196 -4.87 -8.47 3.09
CA GLY A 196 -4.71 -8.95 4.46
C GLY A 196 -5.94 -9.69 5.02
N HIS A 197 -6.72 -10.33 4.15
CA HIS A 197 -7.82 -11.19 4.51
C HIS A 197 -7.30 -12.57 4.96
N PRO A 198 -7.74 -13.12 6.11
CA PRO A 198 -7.25 -14.41 6.62
C PRO A 198 -7.79 -15.65 5.87
N SER A 199 -8.56 -15.47 4.78
CA SER A 199 -9.28 -16.55 4.11
C SER A 199 -9.40 -16.25 2.62
N PRO A 200 -8.62 -16.93 1.76
CA PRO A 200 -8.73 -16.82 0.31
C PRO A 200 -10.15 -17.07 -0.19
N ALA A 201 -10.83 -18.08 0.33
CA ALA A 201 -12.21 -18.40 -0.06
C ALA A 201 -13.20 -17.25 0.20
N GLN A 202 -13.06 -16.52 1.32
CA GLN A 202 -13.93 -15.37 1.61
C GLN A 202 -13.52 -14.12 0.84
N ALA A 203 -12.20 -13.85 0.69
CA ALA A 203 -11.71 -12.78 -0.17
C ALA A 203 -12.20 -12.94 -1.62
N GLY A 204 -12.22 -14.18 -2.12
CA GLY A 204 -12.73 -14.50 -3.45
C GLY A 204 -14.21 -14.20 -3.67
N LYS A 205 -15.00 -13.97 -2.62
CA LYS A 205 -16.40 -13.52 -2.73
C LYS A 205 -16.52 -12.02 -3.02
N TRP A 206 -15.41 -11.28 -2.91
CA TRP A 206 -15.37 -9.85 -3.22
C TRP A 206 -15.26 -9.61 -4.73
N PHE A 207 -14.77 -10.60 -5.48
CA PHE A 207 -14.69 -10.48 -6.93
C PHE A 207 -16.07 -10.20 -7.54
N PRO A 208 -16.15 -9.26 -8.50
CA PRO A 208 -17.41 -8.96 -9.16
C PRO A 208 -17.83 -10.10 -10.11
N ASP A 209 -19.06 -10.02 -10.61
CA ASP A 209 -19.70 -11.10 -11.37
C ASP A 209 -19.13 -11.27 -12.80
N ASP A 210 -18.39 -10.27 -13.30
CA ASP A 210 -17.76 -10.20 -14.63
C ASP A 210 -16.30 -10.69 -14.64
N VAL A 211 -15.91 -11.50 -13.65
CA VAL A 211 -14.59 -12.12 -13.57
C VAL A 211 -14.57 -13.46 -14.30
N VAL A 212 -13.53 -13.67 -15.12
CA VAL A 212 -13.30 -14.90 -15.88
C VAL A 212 -11.95 -15.53 -15.52
N GLU A 213 -11.84 -16.84 -15.72
CA GLU A 213 -10.60 -17.58 -15.52
C GLU A 213 -9.72 -17.52 -16.78
N THR A 214 -8.42 -17.35 -16.58
CA THR A 214 -7.39 -17.32 -17.62
C THR A 214 -6.25 -18.26 -17.20
N ASP A 215 -5.32 -18.54 -18.11
CA ASP A 215 -4.11 -19.33 -17.81
C ASP A 215 -3.24 -18.75 -16.68
N PHE A 216 -3.43 -17.47 -16.35
CA PHE A 216 -2.64 -16.74 -15.36
C PHE A 216 -3.39 -16.43 -14.07
N GLY A 217 -4.68 -16.82 -13.97
CA GLY A 217 -5.56 -16.52 -12.84
C GLY A 217 -6.84 -15.83 -13.26
N LEU A 218 -7.53 -15.21 -12.30
CA LEU A 218 -8.79 -14.51 -12.51
C LEU A 218 -8.52 -13.09 -13.05
N ALA A 219 -9.30 -12.67 -14.04
CA ALA A 219 -9.26 -11.33 -14.62
C ALA A 219 -10.67 -10.80 -14.89
N LEU A 220 -10.84 -9.48 -14.99
CA LEU A 220 -12.08 -8.90 -15.48
C LEU A 220 -12.24 -9.24 -16.96
N ALA A 221 -13.46 -9.61 -17.40
CA ALA A 221 -13.72 -10.02 -18.77
C ALA A 221 -13.29 -8.94 -19.79
N GLU A 222 -13.51 -7.67 -19.48
CA GLU A 222 -13.12 -6.52 -20.33
C GLU A 222 -11.59 -6.38 -20.51
N ASP A 223 -10.80 -6.97 -19.61
CA ASP A 223 -9.36 -6.80 -19.57
C ASP A 223 -8.59 -7.90 -20.31
N VAL A 224 -9.25 -9.02 -20.61
CA VAL A 224 -8.60 -10.24 -21.15
C VAL A 224 -7.87 -9.97 -22.45
N ASP A 225 -8.50 -9.26 -23.40
CA ASP A 225 -7.90 -8.98 -24.71
C ASP A 225 -6.66 -8.09 -24.56
N ALA A 226 -6.72 -7.07 -23.70
CA ALA A 226 -5.59 -6.19 -23.43
C ALA A 226 -4.42 -6.93 -22.78
N ILE A 227 -4.72 -7.86 -21.85
CA ILE A 227 -3.70 -8.71 -21.20
C ILE A 227 -3.05 -9.64 -22.22
N ALA A 228 -3.83 -10.30 -23.09
CA ALA A 228 -3.33 -11.20 -24.11
C ALA A 228 -2.50 -10.49 -25.20
N ALA A 229 -2.81 -9.23 -25.48
CA ALA A 229 -2.09 -8.41 -26.45
C ALA A 229 -0.79 -7.80 -25.91
N ALA A 230 -0.60 -7.71 -24.59
CA ALA A 230 0.57 -7.07 -23.98
C ALA A 230 1.88 -7.77 -24.38
N ARG A 231 2.92 -6.98 -24.70
CA ARG A 231 4.25 -7.47 -25.04
C ARG A 231 5.32 -6.71 -24.25
N PRO A 232 6.49 -7.32 -23.97
CA PRO A 232 7.67 -6.61 -23.52
C PRO A 232 8.05 -5.52 -24.53
N GLU A 233 8.36 -4.32 -24.04
CA GLU A 233 8.67 -3.14 -24.87
C GLU A 233 10.00 -2.47 -24.45
N GLY A 234 10.77 -3.10 -23.56
CA GLY A 234 12.03 -2.58 -23.04
C GLY A 234 11.87 -1.57 -21.90
N HIS A 235 10.72 -1.56 -21.21
CA HIS A 235 10.48 -0.61 -20.12
C HIS A 235 11.27 -1.01 -18.86
N VAL A 236 12.05 -0.07 -18.34
CA VAL A 236 12.84 -0.24 -17.11
C VAL A 236 12.42 0.78 -16.05
N ARG A 237 12.28 0.32 -14.80
CA ARG A 237 12.04 1.18 -13.63
C ARG A 237 12.83 0.70 -12.43
N LEU A 238 13.26 1.66 -11.60
CA LEU A 238 13.79 1.38 -10.27
C LEU A 238 12.68 1.63 -9.24
N LEU A 239 12.15 0.55 -8.67
CA LEU A 239 11.07 0.61 -7.68
C LEU A 239 11.65 0.60 -6.27
N PRO A 240 11.17 1.45 -5.35
CA PRO A 240 11.68 1.50 -4.00
C PRO A 240 11.21 0.31 -3.16
N ALA A 241 11.75 0.20 -1.95
CA ALA A 241 11.31 -0.78 -0.97
C ALA A 241 9.81 -0.68 -0.69
N PHE A 242 9.09 -1.80 -0.63
CA PHE A 242 7.64 -1.85 -0.39
C PHE A 242 6.76 -1.24 -1.50
N ASP A 243 7.28 -1.00 -2.70
CA ASP A 243 6.45 -0.58 -3.84
C ASP A 243 5.30 -1.57 -4.07
N GLN A 244 4.10 -1.07 -4.38
CA GLN A 244 2.89 -1.90 -4.50
C GLN A 244 3.00 -2.97 -5.59
N TYR A 245 3.77 -2.71 -6.66
CA TYR A 245 4.06 -3.71 -7.68
C TYR A 245 4.74 -4.93 -7.07
N VAL A 246 5.78 -4.70 -6.25
CA VAL A 246 6.57 -5.75 -5.59
C VAL A 246 5.75 -6.48 -4.52
N VAL A 247 4.90 -5.73 -3.81
CA VAL A 247 4.01 -6.27 -2.77
C VAL A 247 2.97 -7.23 -3.36
N ALA A 248 2.34 -6.83 -4.46
CA ALA A 248 1.26 -7.57 -5.11
C ALA A 248 1.75 -8.66 -6.08
N ALA A 249 3.00 -8.59 -6.55
CA ALA A 249 3.54 -9.53 -7.52
C ALA A 249 3.38 -11.00 -7.06
N PRO A 250 3.09 -11.92 -8.00
CA PRO A 250 3.07 -13.34 -7.71
C PRO A 250 4.44 -13.81 -7.24
N ARG A 251 4.48 -14.90 -6.48
CA ARG A 251 5.71 -15.42 -5.84
C ARG A 251 6.31 -16.59 -6.61
N ASP A 252 6.25 -16.53 -7.92
CA ASP A 252 6.79 -17.55 -8.83
C ASP A 252 7.85 -16.97 -9.77
N ASP A 253 8.39 -17.85 -10.61
CA ASP A 253 9.48 -17.59 -11.54
C ASP A 253 9.13 -16.59 -12.64
N ARG A 254 7.84 -16.36 -12.90
CA ARG A 254 7.37 -15.33 -13.85
C ARG A 254 7.65 -13.93 -13.33
N ALA A 255 7.59 -13.74 -12.01
CA ALA A 255 7.85 -12.45 -11.38
C ALA A 255 9.33 -12.21 -11.13
N THR A 256 10.09 -13.24 -10.74
CA THR A 256 11.52 -13.14 -10.45
C THR A 256 12.20 -14.50 -10.32
N VAL A 257 13.48 -14.57 -10.68
CA VAL A 257 14.33 -15.76 -10.49
C VAL A 257 14.99 -15.84 -9.11
N ALA A 258 14.99 -14.74 -8.33
CA ALA A 258 15.67 -14.65 -7.04
C ALA A 258 14.76 -14.04 -5.95
N PRO A 259 13.60 -14.65 -5.64
CA PRO A 259 12.62 -14.10 -4.71
C PRO A 259 13.20 -13.84 -3.30
N GLU A 260 14.18 -14.62 -2.85
CA GLU A 260 14.85 -14.47 -1.56
C GLU A 260 15.73 -13.21 -1.45
N ARG A 261 16.14 -12.63 -2.59
CA ARG A 261 16.85 -11.33 -2.63
C ARG A 261 15.88 -10.16 -2.42
N ILE A 262 14.63 -10.32 -2.81
CA ILE A 262 13.58 -9.29 -2.77
C ILE A 262 12.75 -9.38 -1.49
N TYR A 263 12.28 -10.58 -1.15
CA TYR A 263 11.39 -10.83 -0.02
C TYR A 263 12.19 -11.35 1.17
N ARG A 264 12.64 -10.42 2.01
CA ARG A 264 13.56 -10.70 3.11
C ARG A 264 12.82 -11.06 4.40
N PRO A 265 13.48 -11.79 5.32
CA PRO A 265 12.94 -12.05 6.66
C PRO A 265 12.50 -10.78 7.38
N GLY A 266 11.51 -10.89 8.27
CA GLY A 266 10.93 -9.74 8.97
C GLY A 266 9.95 -8.92 8.14
N GLY A 267 9.57 -9.40 6.95
CA GLY A 267 8.59 -8.73 6.09
C GLY A 267 9.18 -7.55 5.32
N TRP A 268 10.49 -7.53 5.10
CA TRP A 268 11.15 -6.50 4.30
C TRP A 268 11.07 -6.81 2.80
N PHE A 269 10.76 -5.79 2.01
CA PHE A 269 10.64 -5.86 0.56
C PHE A 269 11.72 -4.95 -0.03
N SER A 270 12.74 -5.52 -0.65
CA SER A 270 13.88 -4.77 -1.20
C SER A 270 13.45 -3.85 -2.35
N PRO A 271 14.19 -2.76 -2.61
CA PRO A 271 14.10 -2.03 -3.86
C PRO A 271 14.48 -2.92 -5.05
N VAL A 272 13.81 -2.74 -6.19
CA VAL A 272 13.84 -3.66 -7.33
C VAL A 272 14.18 -2.94 -8.62
N LEU A 273 15.07 -3.56 -9.42
CA LEU A 273 15.19 -3.28 -10.85
C LEU A 273 14.09 -4.06 -11.57
N LEU A 274 13.13 -3.34 -12.15
CA LEU A 274 12.03 -3.91 -12.92
C LEU A 274 12.33 -3.76 -14.42
N VAL A 275 12.29 -4.86 -15.17
CA VAL A 275 12.50 -4.90 -16.63
C VAL A 275 11.31 -5.64 -17.25
N ASP A 276 10.49 -4.94 -18.03
CA ASP A 276 9.29 -5.48 -18.70
C ASP A 276 8.39 -6.34 -17.79
N GLY A 277 8.29 -5.95 -16.52
CA GLY A 277 7.43 -6.57 -15.53
C GLY A 277 8.12 -7.66 -14.69
N VAL A 278 9.33 -8.06 -15.05
CA VAL A 278 10.15 -9.00 -14.28
C VAL A 278 11.05 -8.23 -13.32
N MET A 279 11.04 -8.64 -12.05
CA MET A 279 11.94 -8.09 -11.02
C MET A 279 13.33 -8.74 -11.20
N ALA A 280 14.12 -8.13 -12.07
CA ALA A 280 15.35 -8.66 -12.64
C ALA A 280 16.61 -8.35 -11.80
N GLY A 281 16.48 -7.59 -10.73
CA GLY A 281 17.58 -7.25 -9.84
C GLY A 281 17.11 -6.47 -8.62
N VAL A 282 18.07 -6.09 -7.78
CA VAL A 282 17.86 -5.16 -6.67
C VAL A 282 18.69 -3.91 -6.90
N TRP A 283 18.31 -2.83 -6.21
CA TRP A 283 19.17 -1.67 -6.11
C TRP A 283 19.23 -1.18 -4.67
N ALA A 284 20.27 -0.42 -4.38
CA ALA A 284 20.48 0.22 -3.09
C ALA A 284 20.96 1.65 -3.33
N GLN A 285 20.81 2.47 -2.30
CA GLN A 285 21.35 3.82 -2.30
C GLN A 285 22.10 4.08 -1.00
N GLU A 286 23.33 4.55 -1.14
CA GLU A 286 24.20 4.94 -0.04
C GLU A 286 24.93 6.23 -0.45
N ASP A 287 24.93 7.24 0.42
CA ASP A 287 25.59 8.54 0.20
C ASP A 287 25.29 9.20 -1.17
N GLY A 288 24.03 9.12 -1.60
CA GLY A 288 23.59 9.68 -2.89
C GLY A 288 23.93 8.83 -4.11
N VAL A 289 24.65 7.72 -3.95
CA VAL A 289 25.04 6.81 -5.03
C VAL A 289 24.04 5.66 -5.13
N VAL A 290 23.42 5.51 -6.31
CA VAL A 290 22.54 4.38 -6.62
C VAL A 290 23.37 3.23 -7.21
N THR A 291 23.34 2.08 -6.55
CA THR A 291 23.98 0.85 -7.03
C THR A 291 22.92 -0.14 -7.47
N ILE A 292 23.05 -0.69 -8.68
CA ILE A 292 22.09 -1.62 -9.28
C ILE A 292 22.77 -2.97 -9.47
N GLU A 293 22.14 -4.04 -8.97
CA GLU A 293 22.63 -5.41 -9.06
C GLU A 293 21.59 -6.29 -9.76
N PRO A 294 21.71 -6.48 -11.09
CA PRO A 294 20.92 -7.46 -11.83
C PRO A 294 21.22 -8.90 -11.37
N PHE A 295 20.20 -9.76 -11.33
CA PHE A 295 20.35 -11.18 -11.00
C PHE A 295 20.90 -12.01 -12.16
N ALA A 296 20.80 -11.50 -13.37
CA ALA A 296 21.33 -12.07 -14.60
C ALA A 296 21.68 -10.94 -15.59
N ASP A 297 22.27 -11.28 -16.73
CA ASP A 297 22.50 -10.31 -17.81
C ASP A 297 21.15 -9.82 -18.37
N VAL A 298 20.84 -8.53 -18.14
CA VAL A 298 19.64 -7.86 -18.66
C VAL A 298 19.85 -7.19 -20.02
N GLY A 299 21.05 -7.29 -20.61
CA GLY A 299 21.40 -6.65 -21.87
C GLY A 299 21.82 -5.18 -21.74
N ALA A 300 22.42 -4.65 -22.80
CA ALA A 300 23.00 -3.30 -22.80
C ALA A 300 21.95 -2.19 -22.71
N GLU A 301 20.82 -2.36 -23.41
CA GLU A 301 19.73 -1.38 -23.44
C GLU A 301 19.08 -1.23 -22.05
N ALA A 302 18.73 -2.34 -21.40
CA ALA A 302 18.16 -2.31 -20.06
C ALA A 302 19.13 -1.73 -19.03
N ARG A 303 20.44 -2.01 -19.14
CA ARG A 303 21.47 -1.38 -18.30
C ARG A 303 21.51 0.14 -18.49
N ALA A 304 21.45 0.62 -19.73
CA ALA A 304 21.45 2.04 -20.03
C ALA A 304 20.18 2.73 -19.48
N ALA A 305 19.01 2.11 -19.65
CA ALA A 305 17.75 2.61 -19.10
C ALA A 305 17.75 2.61 -17.56
N ALA A 306 18.31 1.58 -16.93
CA ALA A 306 18.46 1.51 -15.48
C ALA A 306 19.38 2.64 -14.94
N ALA A 307 20.46 2.95 -15.66
CA ALA A 307 21.34 4.07 -15.32
C ALA A 307 20.64 5.44 -15.45
N ALA A 308 19.76 5.61 -16.45
CA ALA A 308 18.96 6.81 -16.59
C ALA A 308 17.94 6.98 -15.44
N GLU A 309 17.30 5.90 -15.01
CA GLU A 309 16.42 5.92 -13.83
C GLU A 309 17.21 6.23 -12.55
N ALA A 310 18.42 5.69 -12.38
CA ALA A 310 19.28 6.01 -11.25
C ALA A 310 19.69 7.50 -11.21
N ALA A 311 19.99 8.10 -12.37
CA ALA A 311 20.30 9.52 -12.46
C ALA A 311 19.12 10.39 -12.00
N ARG A 312 17.88 10.05 -12.42
CA ARG A 312 16.67 10.75 -11.95
C ARG A 312 16.47 10.65 -10.44
N LEU A 313 16.64 9.45 -9.88
CA LEU A 313 16.48 9.25 -8.44
C LEU A 313 17.46 10.10 -7.62
N ALA A 314 18.68 10.31 -8.12
CA ALA A 314 19.65 11.17 -7.46
C ALA A 314 19.18 12.64 -7.40
N ASP A 315 18.52 13.12 -8.45
CA ASP A 315 17.99 14.49 -8.53
C ASP A 315 16.75 14.70 -7.64
N ASP A 316 15.84 13.71 -7.61
CA ASP A 316 14.61 13.74 -6.78
C ASP A 316 14.90 13.75 -5.27
N LEU A 317 16.12 13.35 -4.89
CA LEU A 317 16.55 13.24 -3.50
C LEU A 317 17.36 14.44 -3.00
N VAL A 318 17.65 15.42 -3.87
CA VAL A 318 18.28 16.70 -3.47
C VAL A 318 17.34 17.53 -2.57
N TRP A 319 16.05 17.17 -2.52
CA TRP A 319 15.01 17.87 -1.75
C TRP A 319 14.68 17.25 -0.38
N ARG A 320 15.62 16.55 0.27
CA ARG A 320 15.43 15.99 1.62
C ARG A 320 16.56 16.27 2.59
#